data_AF-A0A844GGN4-F1
#
_entry.id   AF-A0A844GGN4-F1
#
_cell.length_a   1.000
_cell.length_b   1.000
_cell.length_c   1.000
_cell.angle_alpha   90.00
_cell.angle_beta   90.00
_cell.angle_gamma   90.00
#
_symmetry.space_group_name_H-M   'P 1'
#
loop_
_entity.id
_entity.type
_entity.pdbx_description
1 polymer ?
#
loop_
_entity_poly.entity_id
_entity_poly.type
_entity_poly.pdbx_seq_one_letter_code
_entity_poly.pdbx_strand_id
1 'polypeptide(L)'
;MIWIAKNWKWLAALVAVAGLIALGVEMRGIADRPALASAKADASAARGVTEAVQAARVIEHKVAASDAEASAQYQKGLEDGKTELQGAVDRLNAALRLRDAKLTAARAGNLSAAATGSSRRDASAPTDFLAAHGSDALRLAAEADDVTKQLTACQAIVASDRAVP
;
A
#
# COMPACT_ATOMS: atom_id res chain seq x y z
N MET A 1 8.58 64.09 -58.59
CA MET A 1 9.75 64.54 -57.80
C MET A 1 9.52 65.82 -56.98
N ILE A 2 8.69 66.78 -57.42
CA ILE A 2 8.47 68.07 -56.72
C ILE A 2 7.77 67.93 -55.33
N TRP A 3 6.92 66.92 -55.13
CA TRP A 3 6.20 66.71 -53.86
C TRP A 3 7.11 66.30 -52.70
N ILE A 4 8.12 65.46 -52.98
CA ILE A 4 9.13 65.02 -52.00
C ILE A 4 10.02 66.21 -51.59
N ALA A 5 10.42 67.05 -52.54
CA ALA A 5 11.19 68.26 -52.25
C ALA A 5 10.39 69.27 -51.39
N LYS A 6 9.08 69.41 -51.63
CA LYS A 6 8.20 70.30 -50.87
C LYS A 6 7.93 69.82 -49.44
N ASN A 7 7.83 68.50 -49.24
CA ASN A 7 7.48 67.89 -47.95
C ASN A 7 8.69 67.27 -47.22
N TRP A 8 9.91 67.55 -47.69
CA TRP A 8 11.17 67.05 -47.13
C TRP A 8 11.27 67.23 -45.60
N LYS A 9 10.81 68.38 -45.07
CA LYS A 9 10.80 68.65 -43.63
C LYS A 9 9.95 67.66 -42.83
N TRP A 10 8.80 67.24 -43.36
CA TRP A 10 7.92 66.26 -42.73
C TRP A 10 8.49 64.84 -42.81
N LEU A 11 9.12 64.50 -43.93
CA LEU A 11 9.84 63.23 -44.07
C LEU A 11 11.02 63.17 -43.09
N ALA A 12 11.79 64.25 -42.97
CA ALA A 12 12.88 64.34 -42.00
C ALA A 12 12.38 64.22 -40.55
N ALA A 13 11.24 64.85 -40.22
CA ALA A 13 10.62 64.73 -38.90
C ALA A 13 10.16 63.29 -38.62
N LEU A 14 9.52 62.62 -39.58
CA LEU A 14 9.12 61.22 -39.43
C LEU A 14 10.31 60.29 -39.23
N VAL A 15 11.39 60.48 -40.01
CA VAL A 15 12.62 59.70 -39.86
C VAL A 15 13.26 59.93 -38.49
N ALA A 16 13.26 61.19 -38.01
CA ALA A 16 13.76 61.51 -36.67
C ALA A 16 12.94 60.82 -35.56
N VAL A 17 11.60 60.85 -35.67
CA VAL A 17 10.71 60.18 -34.72
C VAL A 17 10.90 58.66 -34.76
N ALA A 18 11.00 58.05 -35.95
CA ALA A 18 11.25 56.62 -36.08
C ALA A 18 12.62 56.23 -35.48
N GLY A 19 13.64 57.07 -35.68
CA GLY A 19 14.96 56.90 -35.07
C GLY A 19 14.91 56.93 -33.54
N LEU A 20 14.16 57.87 -32.95
CA LEU A 20 13.99 57.96 -31.50
C LEU A 20 13.22 56.75 -30.92
N ILE A 21 12.20 56.26 -31.63
CA ILE A 21 11.48 55.04 -31.23
C ILE A 21 12.40 53.82 -31.27
N ALA A 22 13.16 53.66 -32.36
CA ALA A 22 14.11 52.55 -32.50
C ALA A 22 15.18 52.57 -31.40
N LEU A 23 15.75 53.75 -31.11
CA LEU A 23 16.74 53.92 -30.05
C LEU A 23 16.15 53.63 -28.65
N GLY A 24 14.90 54.04 -28.42
CA GLY A 24 14.17 53.76 -27.19
C GLY A 24 13.89 52.27 -26.98
N VAL A 25 13.52 51.54 -28.04
CA VAL A 25 13.32 50.08 -27.99
C VAL A 25 14.64 49.36 -27.74
N GLU A 26 15.73 49.80 -28.36
CA GLU A 26 17.05 49.20 -28.17
C GLU A 26 17.57 49.41 -26.75
N MET A 27 17.47 50.64 -26.22
CA MET A 27 17.85 50.94 -24.83
C MET A 27 17.01 50.17 -23.82
N ARG A 28 15.70 50.06 -24.05
CA ARG A 28 14.82 49.26 -23.20
C ARG A 28 15.14 47.78 -23.27
N GLY A 29 15.44 47.26 -24.46
CA GLY A 29 15.92 45.89 -24.64
C GLY A 29 17.24 45.62 -23.92
N ILE A 30 18.17 46.58 -23.89
CA ILE A 30 19.43 46.46 -23.14
C ILE A 30 19.18 46.48 -21.62
N ALA A 31 18.29 47.36 -21.15
CA ALA A 31 17.93 47.46 -19.73
C ALA A 31 17.15 46.23 -19.22
N ASP A 32 16.27 45.67 -20.05
CA ASP A 32 15.39 44.55 -19.68
C ASP A 32 16.07 43.18 -19.87
N ARG A 33 17.18 43.09 -20.63
CA ARG A 33 17.96 41.85 -20.82
C ARG A 33 18.33 41.12 -19.52
N PRO A 34 18.88 41.76 -18.49
CA PRO A 34 19.18 41.08 -17.22
C PRO A 34 17.92 40.61 -16.49
N ALA A 35 16.82 41.38 -16.55
CA ALA A 35 15.54 40.99 -15.95
C ALA A 35 14.89 39.80 -16.68
N LEU A 36 14.99 39.76 -18.01
CA LEU A 36 14.51 38.64 -18.84
C LEU A 36 15.40 37.39 -18.67
N ALA A 37 16.71 37.57 -18.48
CA ALA A 37 17.63 36.47 -18.23
C ALA A 37 17.37 35.84 -16.85
N SER A 38 17.20 36.65 -15.80
CA SER A 38 16.82 36.19 -14.46
C SER A 38 15.44 35.53 -14.46
N ALA A 39 14.42 36.14 -15.08
CA ALA A 39 13.09 35.54 -15.19
C ALA A 39 13.10 34.18 -15.92
N LYS A 40 13.96 34.01 -16.95
CA LYS A 40 14.14 32.71 -17.60
C LYS A 40 14.85 31.70 -16.70
N ALA A 41 15.87 32.14 -15.95
CA ALA A 41 16.57 31.30 -14.98
C ALA A 41 15.61 30.83 -13.88
N ASP A 42 14.83 31.74 -13.30
CA ASP A 42 13.81 31.44 -12.28
C ASP A 42 12.73 30.51 -12.83
N ALA A 43 12.26 30.74 -14.08
CA ALA A 43 11.31 29.85 -14.72
C ALA A 43 11.89 28.44 -14.95
N SER A 44 13.17 28.33 -15.31
CA SER A 44 13.84 27.02 -15.44
C SER A 44 14.05 26.33 -14.09
N ALA A 45 14.41 27.07 -13.04
CA ALA A 45 14.53 26.56 -11.68
C ALA A 45 13.17 26.09 -11.14
N ALA A 46 12.11 26.88 -11.34
CA ALA A 46 10.75 26.53 -10.96
C ALA A 46 10.28 25.26 -11.68
N ARG A 47 10.59 25.09 -12.98
CA ARG A 47 10.30 23.85 -13.71
C ARG A 47 11.01 22.65 -13.11
N GLY A 48 12.30 22.78 -12.80
CA GLY A 48 13.07 21.71 -12.14
C GLY A 48 12.47 21.32 -10.79
N VAL A 49 12.02 22.30 -9.99
CA VAL A 49 11.32 22.03 -8.73
C VAL A 49 9.98 21.33 -8.97
N THR A 50 9.20 21.75 -9.96
CA THR A 50 7.91 21.08 -10.26
C THR A 50 8.11 19.65 -10.74
N GLU A 51 9.12 19.37 -11.55
CA GLU A 51 9.46 18.02 -12.00
C GLU A 51 9.90 17.14 -10.82
N ALA A 52 10.74 17.66 -9.93
CA ALA A 52 11.15 16.96 -8.72
C ALA A 52 9.97 16.66 -7.79
N VAL A 53 9.05 17.62 -7.60
CA VAL A 53 7.82 17.41 -6.79
C VAL A 53 6.90 16.41 -7.45
N GLN A 54 6.74 16.43 -8.78
CA GLN A 54 5.93 15.44 -9.48
C GLN A 54 6.54 14.04 -9.37
N ALA A 55 7.85 13.90 -9.52
CA ALA A 55 8.54 12.63 -9.32
C ALA A 55 8.34 12.10 -7.89
N ALA A 56 8.48 12.96 -6.87
CA ALA A 56 8.22 12.59 -5.48
C ALA A 56 6.77 12.14 -5.26
N ARG A 57 5.78 12.85 -5.81
CA ARG A 57 4.37 12.47 -5.70
C ARG A 57 4.06 11.13 -6.35
N VAL A 58 4.71 10.80 -7.48
CA VAL A 58 4.54 9.49 -8.12
C VAL A 58 5.03 8.37 -7.20
N ILE A 59 6.16 8.59 -6.52
CA ILE A 59 6.68 7.65 -5.52
C ILE A 59 5.70 7.53 -4.35
N GLU A 60 5.24 8.65 -3.77
CA GLU A 60 4.27 8.65 -2.67
C GLU A 60 2.99 7.89 -3.03
N HIS A 61 2.45 8.10 -4.23
CA HIS A 61 1.27 7.38 -4.70
C HIS A 61 1.52 5.88 -4.86
N LYS A 62 2.71 5.48 -5.34
CA LYS A 62 3.07 4.07 -5.46
C LYS A 62 3.19 3.39 -4.10
N VAL A 63 3.82 4.06 -3.13
CA VAL A 63 3.94 3.56 -1.75
C VAL A 63 2.55 3.46 -1.11
N ALA A 64 1.74 4.51 -1.21
CA ALA A 64 0.38 4.50 -0.65
C ALA A 64 -0.51 3.38 -1.25
N ALA A 65 -0.37 3.10 -2.55
CA ALA A 65 -1.07 1.99 -3.19
C ALA A 65 -0.59 0.63 -2.66
N SER A 66 0.72 0.45 -2.49
CA SER A 66 1.32 -0.76 -1.91
C SER A 66 0.85 -0.99 -0.47
N ASP A 67 0.81 0.06 0.35
CA ASP A 67 0.35 -0.01 1.75
C ASP A 67 -1.14 -0.34 1.85
N ALA A 68 -1.95 0.24 0.95
CA ALA A 68 -3.37 -0.08 0.85
C ALA A 68 -3.60 -1.54 0.45
N GLU A 69 -2.83 -2.06 -0.51
CA GLU A 69 -2.90 -3.46 -0.92
C GLU A 69 -2.49 -4.40 0.23
N ALA A 70 -1.38 -4.12 0.91
CA ALA A 70 -0.92 -4.90 2.07
C ALA A 70 -1.97 -4.91 3.20
N SER A 71 -2.57 -3.76 3.47
CA SER A 71 -3.65 -3.63 4.46
C SER A 71 -4.88 -4.45 4.08
N ALA A 72 -5.27 -4.43 2.80
CA ALA A 72 -6.40 -5.22 2.29
C ALA A 72 -6.12 -6.73 2.38
N GLN A 73 -4.91 -7.17 2.04
CA GLN A 73 -4.51 -8.57 2.19
C GLN A 73 -4.52 -9.02 3.67
N TYR A 74 -4.06 -8.17 4.59
CA TYR A 74 -4.11 -8.45 6.02
C TYR A 74 -5.55 -8.58 6.53
N GLN A 75 -6.42 -7.63 6.18
CA GLN A 75 -7.84 -7.68 6.58
C GLN A 75 -8.54 -8.92 6.03
N LYS A 76 -8.29 -9.27 4.77
CA LYS A 76 -8.81 -10.49 4.17
C LYS A 76 -8.31 -11.73 4.91
N GLY A 77 -7.03 -11.79 5.26
CA GLY A 77 -6.47 -12.90 6.06
C GLY A 77 -7.13 -13.06 7.43
N LEU A 78 -7.56 -11.96 8.07
CA LEU A 78 -8.33 -12.01 9.31
C LEU A 78 -9.75 -12.56 9.11
N GLU A 79 -10.43 -12.16 8.03
CA GLU A 79 -11.78 -12.64 7.70
C GLU A 79 -11.79 -14.13 7.31
N ASP A 80 -10.84 -14.52 6.45
CA ASP A 80 -10.66 -15.91 6.04
C ASP A 80 -10.31 -16.78 7.25
N GLY A 81 -9.41 -16.31 8.13
CA GLY A 81 -9.05 -17.00 9.37
C GLY A 81 -10.22 -17.19 10.34
N LYS A 82 -11.10 -16.19 10.49
CA LYS A 82 -12.34 -16.33 11.28
C LYS A 82 -13.26 -17.40 10.71
N THR A 83 -13.43 -17.40 9.39
CA THR A 83 -14.30 -18.37 8.70
C THR A 83 -13.75 -19.79 8.84
N GLU A 84 -12.44 -19.96 8.68
CA GLU A 84 -11.78 -21.26 8.85
C GLU A 84 -11.89 -21.77 10.30
N LEU A 85 -11.66 -20.91 11.29
CA LEU A 85 -11.81 -21.24 12.70
C LEU A 85 -13.24 -21.69 13.02
N GLN A 86 -14.24 -20.95 12.55
CA GLN A 86 -15.64 -21.30 12.77
C GLN A 86 -15.99 -22.64 12.12
N GLY A 87 -15.51 -22.89 10.89
CA GLY A 87 -15.65 -24.19 10.24
C GLY A 87 -14.97 -25.33 11.00
N ALA A 88 -13.81 -25.08 11.62
CA ALA A 88 -13.13 -26.07 12.45
C ALA A 88 -13.92 -26.37 13.74
N VAL A 89 -14.47 -25.35 14.40
CA VAL A 89 -15.33 -25.50 15.58
C VAL A 89 -16.60 -26.28 15.25
N ASP A 90 -17.25 -26.00 14.12
CA ASP A 90 -18.45 -26.71 13.69
C ASP A 90 -18.17 -28.19 13.41
N ARG A 91 -17.04 -28.49 12.76
CA ARG A 91 -16.58 -29.88 12.55
C ARG A 91 -16.31 -30.59 13.88
N LEU A 92 -15.66 -29.92 14.83
CA LEU A 92 -15.40 -30.47 16.17
C LEU A 92 -16.72 -30.77 16.90
N ASN A 93 -17.65 -29.82 16.91
CA ASN A 93 -18.96 -29.99 17.54
C ASN A 93 -19.78 -31.12 16.89
N ALA A 94 -19.73 -31.25 15.57
CA ALA A 94 -20.36 -32.36 14.86
C ALA A 94 -19.75 -33.72 15.25
N ALA A 95 -18.43 -33.81 15.37
CA ALA A 95 -17.74 -35.01 15.82
C ALA A 95 -18.10 -35.38 17.27
N LEU A 96 -18.21 -34.38 18.16
CA LEU A 96 -18.65 -34.59 19.55
C LEU A 96 -20.10 -35.10 19.61
N ARG A 97 -21.02 -34.49 18.86
CA ARG A 97 -22.43 -34.96 18.78
C ARG A 97 -22.52 -36.40 18.27
N LEU A 98 -21.73 -36.76 17.26
CA LEU A 98 -21.65 -38.14 16.76
C LEU A 98 -21.14 -39.11 17.83
N ARG A 99 -20.15 -38.69 18.63
CA ARG A 99 -19.63 -39.49 19.73
C ARG A 99 -20.67 -39.68 20.83
N ASP A 100 -21.37 -38.62 21.20
CA ASP A 100 -22.42 -38.67 22.22
C ASP A 100 -23.63 -39.49 21.77
N ALA A 101 -24.02 -39.39 20.50
CA ALA A 101 -25.06 -40.24 19.91
C ALA A 101 -24.67 -41.73 19.96
N LYS A 102 -23.41 -42.07 19.62
CA LYS A 102 -22.89 -43.45 19.74
C LYS A 102 -22.88 -43.94 21.18
N LEU A 103 -22.45 -43.10 22.12
CA LEU A 103 -22.44 -43.44 23.55
C LEU A 103 -23.87 -43.64 24.10
N THR A 104 -24.82 -42.80 23.67
CA THR A 104 -26.22 -42.89 24.08
C THR A 104 -26.89 -44.13 23.48
N ALA A 105 -26.61 -44.45 22.21
CA ALA A 105 -27.05 -45.71 21.58
C ALA A 105 -26.46 -46.94 22.28
N ALA A 106 -25.18 -46.90 22.68
CA ALA A 106 -24.55 -47.96 23.47
C ALA A 106 -25.11 -48.07 24.90
N ARG A 107 -25.72 -47.01 25.44
CA ARG A 107 -26.39 -46.99 26.76
C ARG A 107 -27.85 -47.43 26.69
N ALA A 108 -28.53 -47.16 25.58
CA ALA A 108 -29.94 -47.50 25.35
C ALA A 108 -30.15 -48.91 24.78
N GLY A 109 -29.15 -49.46 24.08
CA GLY A 109 -29.08 -50.89 23.80
C GLY A 109 -28.57 -51.60 25.04
N ASN A 110 -29.41 -52.43 25.67
CA ASN A 110 -29.00 -53.35 26.74
C ASN A 110 -27.69 -54.05 26.36
N LEU A 111 -26.56 -53.61 26.94
CA LEU A 111 -25.31 -54.32 26.86
C LEU A 111 -25.52 -55.64 27.61
N SER A 112 -25.85 -56.70 26.87
CA SER A 112 -25.69 -58.07 27.34
C SER A 112 -24.27 -58.18 27.89
N ALA A 113 -24.15 -58.58 29.16
CA ALA A 113 -22.90 -58.71 29.89
C ALA A 113 -21.81 -59.39 29.05
N ALA A 114 -21.01 -58.60 28.36
CA ALA A 114 -19.82 -59.08 27.69
C ALA A 114 -18.71 -59.04 28.73
N ALA A 115 -18.20 -60.23 29.03
CA ALA A 115 -17.23 -60.55 30.04
C ALA A 115 -16.12 -59.50 30.21
N THR A 116 -15.78 -59.28 31.47
CA THR A 116 -14.53 -58.72 31.99
C THR A 116 -13.31 -59.37 31.32
N GLY A 117 -12.94 -58.89 30.14
CA GLY A 117 -11.68 -59.19 29.48
C GLY A 117 -10.71 -58.04 29.74
N SER A 118 -9.79 -58.23 30.69
CA SER A 118 -8.67 -57.33 30.92
C SER A 118 -7.78 -57.30 29.67
N SER A 119 -7.97 -56.30 28.80
CA SER A 119 -6.95 -55.89 27.85
C SER A 119 -6.34 -54.61 28.37
N ARG A 120 -5.34 -54.75 29.24
CA ARG A 120 -4.35 -53.71 29.50
C ARG A 120 -3.64 -53.47 28.16
N ARG A 121 -4.13 -52.50 27.39
CA ARG A 121 -3.32 -51.88 26.35
C ARG A 121 -2.43 -50.88 27.07
N ASP A 122 -1.15 -51.19 27.15
CA ASP A 122 -0.09 -50.21 27.40
C ASP A 122 -0.09 -49.20 26.25
N ALA A 123 -0.98 -48.23 26.34
CA ALA A 123 -0.90 -46.98 25.63
C ALA A 123 -0.71 -45.90 26.70
N SER A 124 0.52 -45.83 27.23
CA SER A 124 0.94 -44.69 28.04
C SER A 124 0.87 -43.45 27.15
N ALA A 125 -0.24 -42.73 27.29
CA ALA A 125 -0.58 -41.37 26.92
C ALA A 125 0.38 -40.61 25.98
N PRO A 126 0.03 -40.53 24.68
CA PRO A 126 0.15 -39.30 23.91
C PRO A 126 -1.08 -38.40 24.08
N THR A 127 -2.22 -38.99 24.50
CA THR A 127 -3.52 -38.31 24.58
C THR A 127 -3.67 -37.40 25.79
N ASP A 128 -2.97 -37.66 26.90
CA ASP A 128 -3.13 -36.83 28.11
C ASP A 128 -2.47 -35.46 27.96
N PHE A 129 -1.40 -35.33 27.16
CA PHE A 129 -0.78 -34.02 26.90
C PHE A 129 -1.71 -33.11 26.08
N LEU A 130 -2.36 -33.64 25.04
CA LEU A 130 -3.35 -32.90 24.26
C LEU A 130 -4.65 -32.65 25.05
N ALA A 131 -5.04 -33.55 25.96
CA ALA A 131 -6.19 -33.35 26.83
C ALA A 131 -5.91 -32.30 27.93
N ALA A 132 -4.68 -32.23 28.45
CA ALA A 132 -4.28 -31.30 29.50
C ALA A 132 -3.83 -29.92 28.97
N HIS A 133 -3.21 -29.88 27.79
CA HIS A 133 -2.56 -28.67 27.24
C HIS A 133 -2.94 -28.36 25.80
N GLY A 134 -3.87 -29.11 25.19
CA GLY A 134 -4.24 -28.91 23.78
C GLY A 134 -4.78 -27.51 23.49
N SER A 135 -5.52 -26.91 24.43
CA SER A 135 -5.98 -25.53 24.30
C SER A 135 -4.83 -24.51 24.33
N ASP A 136 -3.83 -24.72 25.18
CA ASP A 136 -2.66 -23.84 25.27
C ASP A 136 -1.75 -23.99 24.05
N ALA A 137 -1.58 -25.21 23.54
CA ALA A 137 -0.85 -25.47 22.31
C ALA A 137 -1.53 -24.84 21.08
N LEU A 138 -2.87 -24.91 21.00
CA LEU A 138 -3.66 -24.24 19.95
C LEU A 138 -3.56 -22.72 20.06
N ARG A 139 -3.61 -22.16 21.28
CA ARG A 139 -3.46 -20.72 21.50
C ARG A 139 -2.06 -20.23 21.11
N LEU A 140 -1.01 -20.96 21.50
CA LEU A 140 0.37 -20.64 21.13
C LEU A 140 0.59 -20.72 19.61
N ALA A 141 -0.02 -21.70 18.95
CA ALA A 141 0.02 -21.80 17.49
C ALA A 141 -0.69 -20.61 16.80
N ALA A 142 -1.84 -20.18 17.33
CA ALA A 142 -2.55 -19.00 16.82
C ALA A 142 -1.74 -17.70 17.02
N GLU A 143 -1.13 -17.51 18.20
CA GLU A 143 -0.26 -16.36 18.48
C GLU A 143 0.98 -16.35 17.56
N ALA A 144 1.58 -17.52 17.30
CA ALA A 144 2.70 -17.64 16.38
C ALA A 144 2.32 -17.34 14.92
N ASP A 145 1.12 -17.74 14.49
CA ASP A 145 0.60 -17.44 13.15
C ASP A 145 0.33 -15.93 12.99
N ASP A 146 -0.23 -15.27 14.00
CA ASP A 146 -0.44 -13.81 14.00
C ASP A 146 0.89 -13.04 13.93
N VAL A 147 1.90 -13.44 14.71
CA VAL A 147 3.24 -12.84 14.63
C VAL A 147 3.87 -13.05 13.26
N THR A 148 3.68 -14.23 12.66
CA THR A 148 4.19 -14.51 11.31
C THR A 148 3.52 -13.61 10.27
N LYS A 149 2.18 -13.48 10.31
CA LYS A 149 1.44 -12.55 9.43
C LYS A 149 1.91 -11.10 9.59
N GLN A 150 2.11 -10.67 10.83
CA GLN A 150 2.61 -9.32 11.12
C GLN A 150 4.03 -9.11 10.56
N LEU A 151 4.92 -10.08 10.75
CA LEU A 151 6.29 -10.04 10.20
C LEU A 151 6.28 -10.02 8.67
N THR A 152 5.43 -10.83 8.03
CA THR A 152 5.30 -10.85 6.57
C THR A 152 4.78 -9.50 6.04
N ALA A 153 3.80 -8.88 6.71
CA ALA A 153 3.33 -7.54 6.36
C ALA A 153 4.44 -6.49 6.50
N CYS A 154 5.19 -6.51 7.60
CA CYS A 154 6.35 -5.63 7.79
C CYS A 154 7.44 -5.85 6.73
N GLN A 155 7.72 -7.10 6.37
CA GLN A 155 8.70 -7.43 5.32
C GLN A 155 8.25 -6.96 3.95
N ALA A 156 6.95 -7.03 3.64
CA ALA A 156 6.39 -6.50 2.39
C ALA A 156 6.58 -4.98 2.29
N ILE A 157 6.33 -4.25 3.37
CA ILE A 157 6.55 -2.79 3.44
C ILE A 157 8.04 -2.46 3.22
N VAL A 158 8.95 -3.13 3.94
CA VAL A 158 10.40 -2.90 3.80
C VAL A 158 10.91 -3.26 2.42
N ALA A 159 10.39 -4.33 1.81
CA ALA A 159 10.76 -4.71 0.44
C ALA A 159 10.26 -3.66 -0.58
N SER A 160 9.07 -3.11 -0.37
CA SER A 160 8.50 -2.05 -1.21
C SER A 160 9.32 -0.76 -1.11
N ASP A 161 9.68 -0.33 0.11
CA ASP A 161 10.53 0.84 0.38
C ASP A 161 11.91 0.72 -0.32
N ARG A 162 12.53 -0.46 -0.25
CA ARG A 162 13.83 -0.73 -0.91
C ARG A 162 13.76 -0.89 -2.43
N ALA A 163 12.58 -1.12 -2.99
CA ALA A 163 12.37 -1.26 -4.43
C ALA A 163 12.09 0.09 -5.12
N VAL A 164 11.98 1.18 -4.35
CA VAL A 164 11.97 2.55 -4.87
C VAL A 164 13.43 3.02 -5.03
N PRO A 165 13.89 3.31 -6.26
CA PRO A 165 15.24 3.81 -6.52
C PRO A 165 15.46 5.25 -6.04
#